data_AF-A0A7W0GWA8-F1
#
_entry.id   AF-A0A7W0GWA8-F1
#
_cell.length_a   1.000
_cell.length_b   1.000
_cell.length_c   1.000
_cell.angle_alpha   90.00
_cell.angle_beta   90.00
_cell.angle_gamma   90.00
#
_symmetry.space_group_name_H-M   'P 1'
#
loop_
_entity.id
_entity.type
_entity.pdbx_description
1 polymer ?
#
loop_
_entity_poly.entity_id
_entity_poly.type
_entity_poly.pdbx_seq_one_letter_code
_entity_poly.pdbx_strand_id
1 'polypeptide(L)'
;MPFFDTQRQRAAWLILVLGLALVWALWPFSTGLIGAPVLYVVFAPVQRELVRRIRPSIAAGIVVLLAIVLVVAPTASIVGVIATEAQDMAASIIKSPLLARLRELRVGPYQVGAQLEALGTSLVSWAGSSALGLIGTATRFGIQLTITFFGLYYLLVAPDHAWRSLRPYIPFSSASA
;
A
#
# COMPACT_ATOMS: atom_id res chain seq x y z
N MET A 1 1.32 -15.72 42.81
CA MET A 1 1.56 -16.82 41.85
C MET A 1 2.94 -16.62 41.26
N PRO A 2 3.93 -17.50 41.50
CA PRO A 2 5.31 -17.24 41.09
C PRO A 2 5.46 -17.60 39.61
N PHE A 3 5.22 -16.63 38.72
CA PHE A 3 5.31 -16.82 37.26
C PHE A 3 6.76 -16.88 36.71
N PHE A 4 7.78 -17.06 37.57
CA PHE A 4 9.20 -16.89 37.18
C PHE A 4 10.19 -17.91 37.79
N ASP A 5 9.73 -19.05 38.29
CA ASP A 5 10.60 -20.01 39.02
C ASP A 5 11.44 -20.91 38.10
N THR A 6 11.06 -21.10 36.83
CA THR A 6 11.80 -22.00 35.92
C THR A 6 12.41 -21.24 34.74
N GLN A 7 13.68 -21.52 34.39
CA GLN A 7 14.36 -20.98 33.19
C GLN A 7 13.51 -21.12 31.92
N ARG A 8 12.76 -22.23 31.82
CA ARG A 8 11.84 -22.52 30.71
C ARG A 8 10.64 -21.56 30.64
N GLN A 9 10.11 -21.12 31.79
CA GLN A 9 9.02 -20.14 31.85
C GLN A 9 9.50 -18.74 31.47
N ARG A 10 10.73 -18.37 31.88
CA ARG A 10 11.36 -17.10 31.47
C ARG A 10 11.61 -17.06 29.97
N ALA A 11 12.12 -18.15 29.40
CA ALA A 11 12.30 -18.29 27.95
C ALA A 11 10.96 -18.20 27.20
N ALA A 12 9.91 -18.87 27.69
CA ALA A 12 8.57 -18.79 27.10
C ALA A 12 8.00 -17.37 27.13
N TRP A 13 8.15 -16.66 28.26
CA TRP A 13 7.75 -15.26 28.38
C TRP A 13 8.51 -14.34 27.42
N LEU A 14 9.83 -14.53 27.30
CA LEU A 14 10.65 -13.79 26.35
C LEU A 14 10.22 -14.03 24.90
N ILE A 15 9.99 -15.30 24.52
CA ILE A 15 9.50 -15.66 23.17
C ILE A 15 8.14 -15.04 22.92
N LEU A 16 7.24 -15.05 23.90
CA LEU A 16 5.90 -14.49 23.76
C LEU A 16 5.94 -12.96 23.59
N VAL A 17 6.73 -12.25 24.40
CA VAL A 17 6.92 -10.80 24.28
C VAL A 17 7.56 -10.46 22.94
N LEU A 18 8.58 -11.22 22.52
CA LEU A 18 9.25 -11.01 21.24
C LEU A 18 8.32 -11.28 20.06
N GLY A 19 7.48 -12.32 20.17
CA GLY A 19 6.45 -12.64 19.19
C GLY A 19 5.40 -11.54 19.10
N LEU A 20 4.92 -11.01 20.23
CA LEU A 20 3.95 -9.92 20.25
C LEU A 20 4.56 -8.62 19.70
N ALA A 21 5.80 -8.33 20.05
CA ALA A 21 6.55 -7.20 19.50
C ALA A 21 6.73 -7.34 17.98
N LEU A 22 7.00 -8.54 17.48
CA LEU A 22 7.10 -8.81 16.04
C LEU A 22 5.75 -8.61 15.33
N VAL A 23 4.65 -9.11 15.90
CA VAL A 23 3.31 -8.90 15.36
C VAL A 23 2.98 -7.40 15.31
N TRP A 24 3.32 -6.66 16.37
CA TRP A 24 3.10 -5.20 16.41
C TRP A 24 3.94 -4.46 15.37
N ALA A 25 5.21 -4.84 15.20
CA ALA A 25 6.10 -4.27 14.20
C ALA A 25 5.66 -4.60 12.75
N LEU A 26 5.11 -5.79 12.53
CA LEU A 26 4.63 -6.24 11.21
C LEU A 26 3.21 -5.77 10.88
N TRP A 27 2.42 -5.36 11.88
CA TRP A 27 1.05 -4.87 11.73
C TRP A 27 0.84 -3.88 10.57
N PRO A 28 1.66 -2.82 10.39
CA PRO A 28 1.48 -1.88 9.27
C PRO A 28 1.73 -2.50 7.88
N PHE A 29 2.39 -3.65 7.80
CA PHE A 29 2.70 -4.37 6.57
C PHE A 29 1.75 -5.55 6.30
N SER A 30 0.77 -5.77 7.17
CA SER A 30 -0.21 -6.86 7.07
C SER A 30 -0.88 -6.94 5.70
N THR A 31 -1.27 -5.80 5.12
CA THR A 31 -1.84 -5.74 3.76
C THR A 31 -0.91 -6.37 2.72
N GLY A 32 0.39 -6.05 2.76
CA GLY A 32 1.35 -6.59 1.81
C GLY A 32 1.63 -8.08 2.03
N LEU A 33 1.72 -8.48 3.30
CA LEU A 33 1.88 -9.89 3.70
C LEU A 33 0.70 -10.76 3.26
N ILE A 34 -0.53 -10.27 3.38
CA ILE A 34 -1.75 -10.98 2.95
C ILE A 34 -1.93 -10.91 1.42
N GLY A 35 -1.51 -9.81 0.79
CA GLY A 35 -1.56 -9.67 -0.66
C GLY A 35 -0.80 -10.79 -1.38
N ALA A 36 0.36 -11.20 -0.85
CA ALA A 36 1.19 -12.24 -1.45
C ALA A 36 0.46 -13.58 -1.67
N PRO A 37 -0.14 -14.24 -0.65
CA PRO A 37 -0.90 -15.48 -0.85
C PRO A 37 -2.17 -15.28 -1.69
N VAL A 38 -2.83 -14.12 -1.59
CA VAL A 38 -4.00 -13.82 -2.45
C VAL A 38 -3.59 -13.80 -3.93
N LEU A 39 -2.54 -13.06 -4.28
CA LEU A 39 -2.01 -13.05 -5.64
C LEU A 39 -1.48 -14.43 -6.05
N TYR A 40 -0.87 -15.19 -5.12
CA TYR A 40 -0.41 -16.54 -5.43
C TYR A 40 -1.56 -17.43 -5.90
N VAL A 41 -2.71 -17.42 -5.21
CA VAL A 41 -3.87 -18.22 -5.62
C VAL A 41 -4.39 -17.78 -7.00
N VAL A 42 -4.42 -16.47 -7.26
CA VAL A 42 -4.87 -15.91 -8.55
C VAL A 42 -3.92 -16.29 -9.69
N PHE A 43 -2.61 -16.23 -9.48
CA PHE A 43 -1.59 -16.46 -10.51
C PHE A 43 -1.00 -17.88 -10.55
N ALA A 44 -1.35 -18.75 -9.60
CA ALA A 44 -0.98 -20.17 -9.59
C ALA A 44 -1.28 -20.93 -10.90
N PRO A 45 -2.44 -20.76 -11.58
CA PRO A 45 -2.65 -21.41 -12.88
C PRO A 45 -1.67 -20.91 -13.94
N VAL A 46 -1.42 -19.60 -14.01
CA VAL A 46 -0.50 -18.99 -15.00
C VAL A 46 0.93 -19.50 -14.78
N GLN A 47 1.39 -19.54 -13.52
CA GLN A 47 2.70 -20.07 -13.16
C GLN A 47 2.84 -21.54 -13.57
N ARG A 48 1.84 -22.39 -13.28
CA ARG A 48 1.88 -23.82 -13.63
C ARG A 48 2.02 -24.04 -15.14
N GLU A 49 1.34 -23.24 -15.95
CA GLU A 49 1.42 -23.35 -17.40
C GLU A 49 2.79 -22.89 -17.92
N LEU A 50 3.36 -21.86 -17.31
CA LEU A 50 4.63 -21.28 -17.73
C LEU A 50 5.83 -22.15 -17.32
N VAL A 51 5.78 -22.77 -16.14
CA VAL A 51 6.81 -23.72 -15.65
C VAL A 51 6.94 -24.96 -16.56
N ARG A 52 5.90 -25.32 -17.31
CA ARG A 52 5.99 -26.40 -18.32
C ARG A 52 6.93 -26.05 -19.48
N ARG A 53 7.16 -24.76 -19.74
CA ARG A 53 7.95 -24.27 -20.88
C ARG A 53 9.33 -23.73 -20.49
N ILE A 54 9.48 -23.21 -19.27
CA ILE A 54 10.69 -22.53 -18.81
C ILE A 54 11.03 -22.85 -17.34
N ARG A 55 12.24 -22.50 -16.91
CA ARG A 55 12.71 -22.74 -15.54
C ARG A 55 11.80 -22.04 -14.50
N PRO A 56 11.52 -22.66 -13.33
CA PRO A 56 10.60 -22.13 -12.32
C PRO A 56 10.87 -20.69 -11.88
N SER A 57 12.14 -20.33 -11.68
CA SER A 57 12.54 -18.99 -11.25
C SER A 57 12.26 -17.91 -12.31
N ILE A 58 12.39 -18.25 -13.59
CA ILE A 58 12.12 -17.33 -14.70
C ILE A 58 10.60 -17.19 -14.88
N ALA A 59 9.87 -18.31 -14.79
CA ALA A 59 8.41 -18.28 -14.80
C ALA A 59 7.85 -17.38 -13.70
N ALA A 60 8.36 -17.53 -12.47
CA ALA A 60 7.96 -16.70 -11.34
C ALA A 60 8.24 -15.21 -11.60
N GLY A 61 9.41 -14.88 -12.17
CA GLY A 61 9.74 -13.50 -12.54
C GLY A 61 8.77 -12.90 -13.55
N ILE A 62 8.41 -13.65 -14.60
CA ILE A 62 7.45 -13.20 -15.61
C ILE A 62 6.06 -13.01 -15.00
N VAL A 63 5.61 -13.95 -14.16
CA VAL A 63 4.31 -13.86 -13.48
C VAL A 63 4.27 -12.68 -12.52
N VAL A 64 5.33 -12.42 -11.78
CA VAL A 64 5.43 -11.24 -10.90
C VAL A 64 5.39 -9.95 -11.72
N LEU A 65 6.10 -9.89 -12.85
CA LEU A 65 6.07 -8.71 -13.72
C LEU A 65 4.67 -8.49 -14.31
N LEU A 66 3.99 -9.55 -14.73
CA LEU A 66 2.59 -9.50 -15.16
C LEU A 66 1.68 -8.99 -14.03
N ALA A 67 1.86 -9.49 -12.81
CA ALA A 67 1.10 -9.06 -11.65
C ALA A 67 1.35 -7.59 -11.29
N ILE A 68 2.59 -7.12 -11.38
CA ILE A 68 2.94 -5.69 -11.20
C ILE A 68 2.16 -4.85 -12.19
N VAL A 69 2.20 -5.19 -13.49
CA VAL A 69 1.47 -4.43 -14.51
C VAL A 69 -0.03 -4.43 -14.22
N LEU A 70 -0.61 -5.60 -13.91
CA LEU A 70 -2.05 -5.75 -13.69
C LEU A 70 -2.55 -4.96 -12.46
N VAL A 71 -1.73 -4.82 -11.43
CA VAL A 71 -2.08 -4.08 -10.19
C VAL A 71 -1.75 -2.60 -10.29
N VAL A 72 -0.55 -2.26 -10.80
CA VAL A 72 -0.06 -0.88 -10.84
C VAL A 72 -0.75 -0.07 -11.92
N ALA A 73 -0.98 -0.64 -13.12
CA ALA A 73 -1.62 0.09 -14.22
C ALA A 73 -2.98 0.71 -13.84
N PRO A 74 -3.99 -0.05 -13.34
CA PRO A 74 -5.28 0.53 -12.98
C PRO A 74 -5.15 1.55 -11.84
N THR A 75 -4.28 1.29 -10.86
CA THR A 75 -4.04 2.20 -9.74
C THR A 75 -3.46 3.53 -10.23
N ALA A 76 -2.46 3.48 -11.10
CA ALA A 76 -1.84 4.66 -11.68
C ALA A 76 -2.81 5.44 -12.57
N SER A 77 -3.67 4.76 -13.33
CA SER A 77 -4.71 5.41 -14.14
C SER A 77 -5.69 6.21 -13.28
N ILE A 78 -6.21 5.63 -12.20
CA ILE A 78 -7.16 6.31 -11.31
C ILE A 78 -6.50 7.53 -10.65
N VAL A 79 -5.28 7.36 -10.12
CA VAL A 79 -4.53 8.47 -9.51
C VAL A 79 -4.25 9.57 -10.53
N GLY A 80 -3.92 9.19 -11.77
CA GLY A 80 -3.72 10.14 -12.87
C GLY A 80 -4.98 10.97 -13.15
N VAL A 81 -6.14 10.35 -13.27
CA VAL A 81 -7.43 11.04 -13.50
C VAL A 81 -7.74 12.02 -12.36
N ILE A 82 -7.58 11.57 -11.11
CA ILE A 82 -7.82 12.44 -9.94
C ILE A 82 -6.86 13.63 -9.92
N ALA A 83 -5.58 13.40 -10.23
CA ALA A 83 -4.58 14.46 -10.30
C ALA A 83 -4.92 15.49 -11.39
N THR A 84 -5.40 15.05 -12.56
CA THR A 84 -5.82 15.95 -13.64
C THR A 84 -7.07 16.76 -13.27
N GLU A 85 -8.09 16.13 -12.70
CA GLU A 85 -9.31 16.85 -12.28
C GLU A 85 -9.01 17.88 -11.18
N ALA A 86 -8.12 17.55 -10.23
CA ALA A 86 -7.71 18.48 -9.19
C ALA A 86 -6.99 19.72 -9.76
N GLN A 87 -6.14 19.53 -10.77
CA GLN A 87 -5.47 20.63 -11.47
C GLN A 87 -6.45 21.52 -12.23
N ASP A 88 -7.44 20.92 -12.91
CA ASP A 88 -8.46 21.65 -13.67
C ASP A 88 -9.38 22.48 -12.78
N MET A 89 -9.74 21.96 -11.60
CA MET A 89 -10.50 22.69 -10.59
C MET A 89 -9.71 23.88 -10.03
N ALA A 90 -8.42 23.67 -9.69
CA ALA A 90 -7.55 24.74 -9.23
C ALA A 90 -7.37 25.83 -10.30
N ALA A 91 -7.17 25.44 -11.56
CA ALA A 91 -7.05 26.37 -12.69
C ALA A 91 -8.35 27.15 -12.95
N SER A 92 -9.51 26.50 -12.81
CA SER A 92 -10.82 27.13 -13.01
C SER A 92 -11.17 28.13 -11.92
N ILE A 93 -10.76 27.89 -10.67
CA ILE A 93 -10.91 28.85 -9.56
C ILE A 93 -10.06 30.09 -9.84
N ILE A 94 -8.78 29.90 -10.18
CA ILE A 94 -7.84 31.00 -10.47
C ILE A 94 -8.27 31.83 -11.68
N LYS A 95 -8.82 31.18 -12.72
CA LYS A 95 -9.29 31.85 -13.94
C LYS A 95 -10.72 32.37 -13.84
N SER A 96 -11.41 32.21 -12.71
CA SER A 96 -12.82 32.61 -12.64
C SER A 96 -12.94 34.14 -12.83
N PRO A 97 -13.75 34.61 -13.80
CA PRO A 97 -13.99 36.04 -14.02
C PRO A 97 -14.71 36.72 -12.84
N LEU A 98 -15.19 35.93 -11.87
CA LEU A 98 -15.66 36.39 -10.58
C LEU A 98 -14.49 36.90 -9.71
N LEU A 99 -13.37 36.18 -9.61
CA LEU A 99 -12.18 36.67 -8.90
C LEU A 99 -11.58 37.93 -9.54
N ALA A 100 -11.65 38.05 -10.87
CA ALA A 100 -11.28 39.27 -11.59
C ALA A 100 -12.25 40.45 -11.30
N ARG A 101 -13.56 40.21 -11.31
CA ARG A 101 -14.58 41.21 -10.91
C ARG A 101 -14.51 41.58 -9.42
N LEU A 102 -14.16 40.65 -8.54
CA LEU A 102 -13.93 40.91 -7.12
C LEU A 102 -12.62 41.71 -6.88
N ARG A 103 -11.62 41.58 -7.77
CA ARG A 103 -10.40 42.40 -7.75
C ARG A 103 -10.65 43.86 -8.16
N GLU A 104 -11.64 44.09 -9.03
CA GLU A 104 -12.03 45.43 -9.48
C GLU A 104 -13.02 46.11 -8.51
N LEU A 105 -13.76 45.35 -7.70
CA LEU A 105 -14.63 45.87 -6.64
C LEU A 105 -13.84 46.30 -5.41
N ARG A 106 -13.25 47.50 -5.46
CA ARG A 106 -12.85 48.26 -4.26
C ARG A 106 -14.11 48.75 -3.53
N VAL A 107 -14.60 47.98 -2.56
CA VAL A 107 -15.64 48.46 -1.63
C VAL A 107 -14.98 49.16 -0.44
N GLY A 108 -14.69 50.45 -0.61
CA GLY A 108 -14.38 51.35 0.52
C GLY A 108 -13.21 50.91 1.44
N PRO A 109 -13.31 51.10 2.78
CA PRO A 109 -12.18 51.04 3.71
C PRO A 109 -11.78 49.62 4.16
N TYR A 110 -12.38 48.55 3.62
CA TYR A 110 -12.09 47.19 4.06
C TYR A 110 -10.96 46.56 3.22
N GLN A 111 -9.89 46.15 3.89
CA GLN A 111 -8.69 45.57 3.29
C GLN A 111 -8.94 44.14 2.80
N VAL A 112 -9.53 44.03 1.60
CA VAL A 112 -9.67 42.79 0.84
C VAL A 112 -8.30 42.10 0.63
N GLY A 113 -7.19 42.86 0.71
CA GLY A 113 -5.81 42.35 0.69
C GLY A 113 -5.47 41.36 1.82
N ALA A 114 -5.87 41.63 3.07
CA ALA A 114 -5.58 40.74 4.20
C ALA A 114 -6.35 39.41 4.10
N GLN A 115 -7.58 39.46 3.56
CA GLN A 115 -8.37 38.25 3.31
C GLN A 115 -7.83 37.46 2.10
N LEU A 116 -7.32 38.12 1.05
CA LEU A 116 -6.63 37.45 -0.04
C LEU A 116 -5.31 36.79 0.41
N GLU A 117 -4.57 37.42 1.31
CA GLU A 117 -3.34 36.87 1.88
C GLU A 117 -3.62 35.64 2.76
N ALA A 118 -4.68 35.70 3.58
CA ALA A 118 -5.16 34.56 4.36
C ALA A 118 -5.66 33.40 3.47
N LEU A 119 -6.33 33.70 2.36
CA LEU A 119 -6.76 32.68 1.38
C LEU A 119 -5.57 32.09 0.62
N GLY A 120 -4.58 32.91 0.23
CA GLY A 120 -3.38 32.44 -0.46
C GLY A 120 -2.52 31.53 0.42
N THR A 121 -2.29 31.91 1.67
CA THR A 121 -1.54 31.09 2.65
C THR A 121 -2.27 29.79 2.99
N SER A 122 -3.60 29.79 3.06
CA SER A 122 -4.42 28.58 3.26
C SER A 122 -4.36 27.64 2.05
N LEU A 123 -4.41 28.18 0.82
CA LEU A 123 -4.28 27.37 -0.40
C LEU A 123 -2.90 26.76 -0.55
N VAL A 124 -1.83 27.52 -0.26
CA VAL A 124 -0.45 27.03 -0.31
C VAL A 124 -0.21 25.96 0.77
N SER A 125 -0.73 26.15 1.98
CA SER A 125 -0.58 25.16 3.06
C SER A 125 -1.40 23.89 2.81
N TRP A 126 -2.60 23.99 2.23
CA TRP A 126 -3.39 22.84 1.78
C TRP A 126 -2.71 22.09 0.61
N ALA A 127 -2.21 22.81 -0.38
CA ALA A 127 -1.48 22.21 -1.51
C ALA A 127 -0.19 21.52 -1.04
N GLY A 128 0.56 22.16 -0.14
CA GLY A 128 1.79 21.60 0.44
C GLY A 128 1.53 20.35 1.27
N SER A 129 0.55 20.37 2.17
CA SER A 129 0.18 19.21 2.99
C SER A 129 -0.41 18.06 2.16
N SER A 130 -1.16 18.37 1.10
CA SER A 130 -1.67 17.38 0.14
C SER A 130 -0.53 16.71 -0.62
N ALA A 131 0.43 17.49 -1.14
CA ALA A 131 1.58 16.94 -1.86
C ALA A 131 2.42 16.01 -0.96
N LEU A 132 2.71 16.43 0.27
CA LEU A 132 3.43 15.60 1.25
C LEU A 132 2.63 14.33 1.63
N GLY A 133 1.31 14.45 1.81
CA GLY A 133 0.42 13.33 2.10
C GLY A 133 0.36 12.30 0.97
N LEU A 134 0.33 12.76 -0.28
CA LEU A 134 0.39 11.89 -1.46
C LEU A 134 1.73 11.17 -1.56
N ILE A 135 2.86 11.85 -1.30
CA ILE A 135 4.19 11.22 -1.26
C ILE A 135 4.22 10.14 -0.17
N GLY A 136 3.76 10.46 1.05
CA GLY A 136 3.70 9.50 2.16
C GLY A 136 2.84 8.28 1.84
N THR A 137 1.68 8.50 1.21
CA THR A 137 0.78 7.41 0.79
C THR A 137 1.41 6.56 -0.32
N ALA A 138 2.05 7.19 -1.31
CA ALA A 138 2.74 6.51 -2.39
C ALA A 138 3.93 5.67 -1.87
N THR A 139 4.70 6.20 -0.92
CA THR A 139 5.78 5.44 -0.26
C THR A 139 5.22 4.25 0.51
N ARG A 140 4.17 4.45 1.31
CA ARG A 140 3.53 3.36 2.07
C ARG A 140 3.03 2.26 1.15
N PHE A 141 2.34 2.64 0.07
CA PHE A 141 1.84 1.70 -0.94
C PHE A 141 2.99 1.00 -1.67
N GLY A 142 4.05 1.72 -2.03
CA GLY A 142 5.26 1.17 -2.63
C GLY A 142 5.88 0.07 -1.76
N ILE A 143 6.05 0.33 -0.47
CA ILE A 143 6.56 -0.69 0.47
C ILE A 143 5.63 -1.90 0.54
N GLN A 144 4.31 -1.70 0.64
CA GLN A 144 3.33 -2.79 0.68
C GLN A 144 3.36 -3.63 -0.60
N LEU A 145 3.48 -2.99 -1.76
CA LEU A 145 3.63 -3.67 -3.05
C LEU A 145 4.93 -4.45 -3.13
N THR A 146 6.05 -3.86 -2.68
CA THR A 146 7.34 -4.58 -2.62
C THR A 146 7.20 -5.85 -1.80
N ILE A 147 6.64 -5.78 -0.60
CA ILE A 147 6.42 -6.95 0.26
C ILE A 147 5.51 -7.97 -0.42
N THR A 148 4.41 -7.52 -1.03
CA THR A 148 3.45 -8.37 -1.76
C THR A 148 4.13 -9.14 -2.89
N PHE A 149 4.84 -8.44 -3.77
CA PHE A 149 5.44 -9.03 -4.96
C PHE A 149 6.65 -9.90 -4.63
N PHE A 150 7.45 -9.53 -3.62
CA PHE A 150 8.50 -10.40 -3.09
C PHE A 150 7.90 -11.67 -2.48
N GLY A 151 6.87 -11.54 -1.65
CA GLY A 151 6.16 -12.68 -1.08
C GLY A 151 5.59 -13.60 -2.16
N LEU A 152 4.96 -13.02 -3.18
CA LEU A 152 4.46 -13.73 -4.35
C LEU A 152 5.59 -14.48 -5.08
N TYR A 153 6.71 -13.81 -5.36
CA TYR A 153 7.86 -14.43 -6.02
C TYR A 153 8.34 -15.68 -5.25
N TYR A 154 8.57 -15.54 -3.95
CA TYR A 154 9.04 -16.66 -3.13
C TYR A 154 8.01 -17.80 -3.04
N LEU A 155 6.71 -17.47 -2.95
CA LEU A 155 5.63 -18.46 -2.98
C LEU A 155 5.55 -19.20 -4.32
N LEU A 156 5.82 -18.53 -5.45
CA LEU A 156 5.79 -19.13 -6.78
C LEU A 156 7.04 -19.97 -7.10
N VAL A 157 8.20 -19.63 -6.53
CA VAL A 157 9.46 -20.37 -6.75
C VAL A 157 9.48 -21.70 -6.01
N ALA A 158 8.96 -21.76 -4.77
CA ALA A 158 9.01 -22.97 -3.94
C ALA A 158 7.67 -23.24 -3.21
N PRO A 159 6.57 -23.50 -3.95
CA PRO A 159 5.23 -23.63 -3.37
C PRO A 159 5.10 -24.80 -2.40
N ASP A 160 5.75 -25.94 -2.67
CA ASP A 160 5.59 -27.14 -1.85
C ASP A 160 6.14 -27.00 -0.43
N HIS A 161 7.19 -26.20 -0.23
CA HIS A 161 7.76 -25.95 1.09
C HIS A 161 6.87 -25.00 1.90
N ALA A 162 6.35 -23.95 1.27
CA ALA A 162 5.44 -23.01 1.90
C ALA A 162 4.10 -23.69 2.26
N TRP A 163 3.57 -24.51 1.36
CA TRP A 163 2.27 -25.17 1.54
C TRP A 163 2.31 -26.29 2.57
N ARG A 164 3.41 -27.06 2.65
CA ARG A 164 3.58 -28.11 3.68
C ARG A 164 3.50 -27.57 5.10
N SER A 165 4.03 -26.38 5.36
CA SER A 165 4.00 -25.74 6.68
C SER A 165 2.60 -25.22 7.06
N LEU A 166 1.77 -24.86 6.07
CA LEU A 166 0.43 -24.32 6.29
C LEU A 166 -0.65 -25.41 6.32
N ARG A 167 -0.44 -26.53 5.63
CA ARG A 167 -1.41 -27.65 5.51
C ARG A 167 -2.02 -28.14 6.84
N PRO A 168 -1.29 -28.21 7.97
CA PRO A 168 -1.85 -28.64 9.26
C PRO A 168 -2.87 -27.65 9.86
N TYR A 169 -2.83 -26.38 9.46
CA TYR A 169 -3.66 -25.31 10.02
C TYR A 169 -4.90 -25.00 9.15
N ILE A 170 -5.00 -25.59 7.96
CA ILE A 170 -6.14 -25.43 7.07
C ILE A 170 -7.22 -26.45 7.49
N PRO A 171 -8.38 -26.02 8.01
CA PRO A 171 -9.49 -26.95 8.25
C PRO A 171 -9.93 -27.59 6.92
N PHE A 172 -10.21 -28.90 6.95
CA PHE A 172 -10.56 -29.74 5.78
C PHE A 172 -9.41 -30.06 4.80
N SER A 173 -8.15 -29.96 5.23
CA SER A 173 -7.03 -30.51 4.45
C SER A 173 -6.95 -32.02 4.65
N SER A 174 -6.40 -32.76 3.69
CA SER A 174 -6.27 -34.22 3.81
C SER A 174 -5.33 -34.69 4.94
N ALA A 175 -4.77 -33.78 5.73
CA ALA A 175 -4.01 -34.06 6.94
C ALA A 175 -4.82 -33.86 8.22
N SER A 176 -6.00 -33.21 8.13
CA SER A 176 -6.95 -32.96 9.21
C SER A 176 -8.31 -33.65 9.00
N ALA A 177 -8.43 -34.47 7.95
CA ALA A 177 -9.54 -35.39 7.67
C ALA A 177 -9.05 -36.84 7.81
#